data_AF-A0A2H5BAY5-F1
#
_entry.id   AF-A0A2H5BAY5-F1
#
_cell.length_a   1.000
_cell.length_b   1.000
_cell.length_c   1.000
_cell.angle_alpha   90.00
_cell.angle_beta   90.00
_cell.angle_gamma   90.00
#
_symmetry.space_group_name_H-M   'P 1'
#
loop_
_entity.id
_entity.type
_entity.pdbx_description
1 polymer ?
#
loop_
_entity_poly.entity_id
_entity_poly.type
_entity_poly.pdbx_seq_one_letter_code
_entity_poly.pdbx_strand_id
1 'polypeptide(L)'
;MSIRAWAGYALVRLPLAVAVAALGIAGVAHQAVLRGLEAGIAVTALTSLFGRRAIASPAYANLYVSPAPDHWVALHVAPSCSLGLILPALCAPTVVLLILRPMRPWAPLMALGSATAVFAVCNLARITGLALVCSRWGFDGPFHTAHAWAGTFVTIAACAVAVAAYLHCLSRGRRLTPRGTNRP
;
A
#
# COMPACT_ATOMS: atom_id res chain seq x y z
N MET A 1 6.05 -22.93 27.73
CA MET A 1 6.97 -22.90 26.57
C MET A 1 8.38 -22.78 27.13
N SER A 2 9.30 -23.69 26.82
CA SER A 2 10.64 -23.66 27.42
C SER A 2 11.45 -22.47 26.91
N ILE A 3 12.33 -21.91 27.74
CA ILE A 3 13.22 -20.78 27.40
C ILE A 3 14.02 -21.07 26.12
N ARG A 4 14.44 -22.33 25.93
CA ARG A 4 15.16 -22.78 24.72
C ARG A 4 14.32 -22.72 23.45
N ALA A 5 13.04 -23.09 23.53
CA ALA A 5 12.13 -22.95 22.37
C ALA A 5 11.98 -21.48 22.01
N TRP A 6 11.83 -20.59 23.00
CA TRP A 6 11.70 -19.16 22.78
C TRP A 6 12.94 -18.53 22.14
N ALA A 7 14.14 -18.93 22.57
CA ALA A 7 15.41 -18.49 21.98
C ALA A 7 15.53 -18.84 20.48
N GLY A 8 15.15 -20.08 20.10
CA GLY A 8 15.14 -20.49 18.69
C GLY A 8 14.15 -19.69 17.83
N TYR A 9 12.97 -19.38 18.37
CA TYR A 9 12.00 -18.51 17.68
C TYR A 9 12.48 -17.07 17.57
N ALA A 10 13.18 -16.54 18.58
CA ALA A 10 13.71 -15.18 18.55
C ALA A 10 14.77 -14.99 17.45
N LEU A 11 15.62 -15.99 17.21
CA LEU A 11 16.68 -15.95 16.19
C LEU A 11 16.16 -15.68 14.77
N VAL A 12 14.97 -16.19 14.42
CA VAL A 12 14.38 -15.98 13.09
C VAL A 12 13.51 -14.71 13.05
N ARG A 13 12.80 -14.42 14.13
CA ARG A 13 11.77 -13.38 14.14
C ARG A 13 12.34 -11.98 14.28
N LEU A 14 13.43 -11.82 15.04
CA LEU A 14 14.05 -10.52 15.22
C LEU A 14 14.64 -9.98 13.90
N PRO A 15 15.40 -10.75 13.10
CA PRO A 15 15.83 -10.28 11.78
C PRO A 15 14.68 -9.92 10.85
N LEU A 16 13.58 -10.70 10.87
CA LEU A 16 12.39 -10.38 10.07
C LEU A 16 11.71 -9.09 10.55
N ALA A 17 11.61 -8.88 11.87
CA ALA A 17 11.07 -7.64 12.42
C ALA A 17 11.93 -6.43 12.02
N VAL A 18 13.26 -6.56 12.08
CA VAL A 18 14.21 -5.53 11.63
C VAL A 18 14.05 -5.27 10.13
N ALA A 19 13.92 -6.31 9.30
CA ALA A 19 13.71 -6.16 7.86
C ALA A 19 12.39 -5.45 7.54
N VAL A 20 11.29 -5.80 8.23
CA VAL A 20 9.99 -5.13 8.06
C VAL A 20 10.04 -3.68 8.54
N ALA A 21 10.73 -3.39 9.65
CA ALA A 21 10.94 -2.03 10.13
C ALA A 21 11.75 -1.21 9.12
N ALA A 22 12.85 -1.77 8.61
CA ALA A 22 13.68 -1.15 7.58
C ALA A 22 12.88 -0.88 6.30
N LEU A 23 12.00 -1.80 5.88
CA LEU A 23 11.08 -1.59 4.77
C LEU A 23 10.13 -0.40 5.01
N GLY A 24 9.58 -0.28 6.22
CA GLY A 24 8.76 0.87 6.59
C GLY A 24 9.54 2.19 6.51
N ILE A 25 10.74 2.22 7.08
CA ILE A 25 11.64 3.39 7.04
C ILE A 25 12.02 3.75 5.61
N ALA A 26 12.39 2.76 4.79
CA ALA A 26 12.71 2.94 3.38
C ALA A 26 11.53 3.52 2.60
N GLY A 27 10.29 3.13 2.92
CA GLY A 27 9.08 3.71 2.33
C GLY A 27 8.96 5.22 2.53
N VAL A 28 9.32 5.72 3.72
CA VAL A 28 9.35 7.17 4.00
C VAL A 28 10.56 7.83 3.36
N ALA A 29 11.75 7.25 3.53
CA ALA A 29 13.00 7.82 3.04
C ALA A 29 13.02 7.96 1.50
N HIS A 30 12.40 7.00 0.80
CA HIS A 30 12.30 6.97 -0.66
C HIS A 30 10.91 7.35 -1.18
N GLN A 31 10.16 8.14 -0.42
CA GLN A 31 8.79 8.52 -0.80
C GLN A 31 8.72 9.23 -2.16
N ALA A 32 9.71 10.08 -2.49
CA ALA A 32 9.75 10.76 -3.79
C ALA A 32 9.84 9.76 -4.95
N VAL A 33 10.64 8.69 -4.80
CA VAL A 33 10.78 7.64 -5.82
C VAL A 33 9.48 6.86 -5.97
N LEU A 34 8.86 6.45 -4.85
CA LEU A 34 7.59 5.73 -4.87
C LEU A 34 6.48 6.54 -5.55
N ARG A 35 6.39 7.84 -5.26
CA ARG A 35 5.43 8.74 -5.90
C ARG A 35 5.68 8.87 -7.40
N GLY A 36 6.95 8.94 -7.82
CA GLY A 36 7.32 8.92 -9.23
C GLY A 36 6.90 7.63 -9.94
N LEU A 37 7.07 6.49 -9.29
CA LEU A 37 6.60 5.19 -9.79
C LEU A 37 5.07 5.13 -9.87
N GLU A 38 4.36 5.59 -8.84
CA GLU A 38 2.89 5.66 -8.83
C GLU A 38 2.36 6.52 -9.99
N ALA A 39 2.97 7.69 -10.21
CA ALA A 39 2.64 8.56 -11.34
C ALA A 39 2.92 7.87 -12.69
N GLY A 40 4.05 7.18 -12.82
CA GLY A 40 4.42 6.42 -14.01
C GLY A 40 3.42 5.30 -14.33
N ILE A 41 3.06 4.49 -13.33
CA ILE A 41 2.08 3.41 -13.46
C ILE A 41 0.70 3.99 -13.82
N ALA A 42 0.30 5.09 -13.19
CA ALA A 42 -0.97 5.74 -13.49
C ALA A 42 -1.04 6.25 -14.94
N VAL A 43 0.06 6.82 -15.47
CA VAL A 43 0.16 7.23 -16.87
C VAL A 43 0.06 6.04 -17.81
N THR A 44 0.76 4.95 -17.53
CA THR A 44 0.65 3.71 -18.31
C THR A 44 -0.79 3.18 -18.32
N ALA A 45 -1.47 3.21 -17.18
CA ALA A 45 -2.88 2.81 -17.10
C ALA A 45 -3.79 3.75 -17.91
N LEU A 46 -3.58 5.07 -17.86
CA LEU A 46 -4.34 6.05 -18.65
C LEU A 46 -4.18 5.86 -20.16
N THR A 47 -2.96 5.65 -20.63
CA THR A 47 -2.66 5.49 -22.05
C THR A 47 -3.15 4.15 -22.56
N SER A 48 -2.85 3.05 -21.85
CA SER A 48 -3.17 1.69 -22.29
C SER A 48 -4.64 1.31 -22.14
N LEU A 49 -5.29 1.71 -21.04
CA LEU A 49 -6.66 1.27 -20.74
C LEU A 49 -7.72 2.26 -21.22
N PHE A 50 -7.39 3.55 -21.32
CA PHE A 50 -8.36 4.61 -21.61
C PHE A 50 -8.04 5.43 -22.87
N GLY A 51 -6.91 5.15 -23.54
CA GLY A 51 -6.48 5.87 -24.74
C GLY A 51 -6.22 7.37 -24.51
N ARG A 52 -5.90 7.77 -23.28
CA ARG A 52 -5.69 9.18 -22.92
C ARG A 52 -4.25 9.60 -23.15
N ARG A 53 -4.05 10.81 -23.67
CA ARG A 53 -2.71 11.43 -23.78
C ARG A 53 -2.24 11.83 -22.39
N ALA A 54 -1.23 11.12 -21.89
CA ALA A 54 -0.65 11.38 -20.58
C ALA A 54 0.87 11.17 -20.61
N ILE A 55 1.60 11.95 -19.81
CA ILE A 55 3.07 11.88 -19.70
C ILE A 55 3.44 11.91 -18.21
N ALA A 56 4.38 11.07 -17.78
CA ALA A 56 4.89 11.09 -16.41
C ALA A 56 6.14 11.97 -16.32
N SER A 57 6.29 12.68 -15.20
CA SER A 57 7.57 13.23 -14.77
C SER A 57 7.92 12.65 -13.40
N PRO A 58 8.60 11.48 -13.37
CA PRO A 58 8.88 10.77 -12.13
C PRO A 58 9.72 11.57 -11.14
N ALA A 59 10.64 12.41 -11.64
CA ALA A 59 11.51 13.24 -10.80
C ALA A 59 10.74 14.21 -9.90
N TYR A 60 9.57 14.68 -10.35
CA TYR A 60 8.72 15.62 -9.60
C TYR A 60 7.44 14.98 -9.07
N ALA A 61 7.27 13.65 -9.22
CA ALA A 61 6.04 12.95 -8.90
C ALA A 61 4.79 13.58 -9.57
N ASN A 62 4.97 14.09 -10.79
CA ASN A 62 3.92 14.71 -11.58
C ASN A 62 3.48 13.77 -12.69
N LEU A 63 2.20 13.82 -13.03
CA LEU A 63 1.69 13.32 -14.29
C LEU A 63 0.95 14.44 -15.02
N TYR A 64 1.13 14.51 -16.33
CA TYR A 64 0.53 15.52 -17.18
C TYR A 64 -0.56 14.85 -18.00
N VAL A 65 -1.75 15.44 -18.03
CA VAL A 65 -2.89 14.98 -18.84
C VAL A 65 -3.38 16.13 -19.71
N SER A 66 -3.86 15.80 -20.91
CA SER A 66 -4.36 16.79 -21.87
C SER A 66 -5.88 16.67 -22.00
N PRO A 67 -6.67 17.58 -21.38
CA PRO A 67 -8.12 17.61 -21.59
C PRO A 67 -8.52 18.18 -22.96
N ALA A 68 -7.65 18.99 -23.58
CA ALA A 68 -7.81 19.53 -24.92
C ALA A 68 -6.45 19.52 -25.66
N PRO A 69 -6.40 19.47 -27.01
CA PRO A 69 -5.17 19.22 -27.78
C PRO A 69 -3.96 20.09 -27.40
N ASP A 70 -4.19 21.36 -27.06
CA ASP A 70 -3.16 22.36 -26.75
C ASP A 70 -3.14 22.77 -25.27
N HIS A 71 -3.86 22.03 -24.42
CA HIS A 71 -3.91 22.29 -22.98
C HIS A 71 -3.38 21.08 -22.20
N TRP A 72 -2.41 21.32 -21.33
CA TRP A 72 -1.85 20.31 -20.44
C TRP A 72 -2.04 20.73 -18.99
N VAL A 73 -2.47 19.77 -18.18
CA VAL A 73 -2.63 19.95 -16.75
C VAL A 73 -1.67 19.02 -16.03
N ALA A 74 -0.89 19.57 -15.11
CA ALA A 74 -0.04 18.82 -14.22
C ALA A 74 -0.80 18.41 -12.96
N LEU A 75 -0.79 17.13 -12.64
CA LEU A 75 -1.28 16.56 -11.40
C LEU A 75 -0.09 16.09 -10.55
N HIS A 76 0.09 16.72 -9.41
CA HIS A 76 1.13 16.37 -8.44
C HIS A 76 0.61 15.31 -7.47
N VAL A 77 1.25 14.14 -7.45
CA VAL A 77 0.89 13.06 -6.51
C VAL A 77 1.37 13.46 -5.13
N ALA A 78 0.55 14.07 -4.28
CA ALA A 78 0.97 14.56 -2.97
C ALA A 78 1.49 13.43 -2.04
N PRO A 79 2.35 13.74 -1.05
CA PRO A 79 2.83 12.76 -0.06
C PRO A 79 1.72 11.92 0.60
N SER A 80 0.61 12.57 0.96
CA SER A 80 -0.56 11.94 1.59
C SER A 80 -1.31 10.96 0.68
N CYS A 81 -1.05 10.99 -0.63
CA CYS A 81 -1.65 10.13 -1.63
C CYS A 81 -0.70 9.01 -2.08
N SER A 82 0.39 8.79 -1.36
CA SER A 82 1.41 7.81 -1.73
C SER A 82 1.45 6.65 -0.76
N LEU A 83 1.74 5.47 -1.31
CA LEU A 83 2.04 4.27 -0.53
C LEU A 83 3.23 4.46 0.42
N GLY A 84 4.12 5.41 0.15
CA GLY A 84 5.28 5.68 1.01
C GLY A 84 4.91 6.03 2.46
N LEU A 85 3.75 6.66 2.71
CA LEU A 85 3.26 6.93 4.07
C LEU A 85 2.38 5.82 4.64
N ILE A 86 1.76 5.02 3.78
CA ILE A 86 0.89 3.90 4.21
C ILE A 86 1.74 2.71 4.66
N LEU A 87 2.85 2.45 3.97
CA LEU A 87 3.72 1.30 4.25
C LEU A 87 4.25 1.27 5.70
N PRO A 88 4.76 2.38 6.28
CA PRO A 88 5.13 2.43 7.71
C PRO A 88 3.99 2.05 8.65
N ALA A 89 2.78 2.54 8.37
CA ALA A 89 1.61 2.27 9.20
C ALA A 89 1.20 0.79 9.19
N LEU A 90 1.46 0.07 8.09
CA LEU A 90 1.26 -1.39 7.99
C LEU A 90 2.46 -2.18 8.56
N CYS A 91 3.68 -1.68 8.39
CA CYS A 91 4.89 -2.30 8.94
C CYS A 91 4.89 -2.28 10.47
N ALA A 92 4.51 -1.18 11.11
CA ALA A 92 4.53 -1.03 12.56
C ALA A 92 3.78 -2.15 13.33
N PRO A 93 2.49 -2.42 13.09
CA PRO A 93 1.80 -3.53 13.76
C PRO A 93 2.40 -4.89 13.41
N THR A 94 2.94 -5.06 12.20
CA THR A 94 3.60 -6.29 11.77
C THR A 94 4.88 -6.55 12.56
N VAL A 95 5.70 -5.52 12.79
CA VAL A 95 6.89 -5.56 13.67
C VAL A 95 6.49 -5.95 15.08
N VAL A 96 5.47 -5.29 15.64
CA VAL A 96 4.95 -5.60 16.98
C VAL A 96 4.51 -7.06 17.09
N LEU A 97 3.78 -7.57 16.10
CA LEU A 97 3.37 -8.98 16.06
C LEU A 97 4.57 -9.92 15.93
N LEU A 98 5.56 -9.59 15.11
CA LEU A 98 6.79 -10.35 14.93
C LEU A 98 7.67 -10.37 16.19
N ILE A 99 7.58 -9.39 17.07
CA ILE A 99 8.32 -9.38 18.34
C ILE A 99 7.51 -10.05 19.46
N LEU A 100 6.24 -9.67 19.65
CA LEU A 100 5.51 -9.97 20.87
C LEU A 100 4.69 -11.28 20.84
N ARG A 101 4.21 -11.73 19.67
CA ARG A 101 3.21 -12.81 19.59
C ARG A 101 3.80 -14.12 19.07
N PRO A 102 3.79 -15.26 19.80
CA PRO A 102 4.35 -16.53 19.31
C PRO A 102 3.52 -17.15 18.17
N MET A 103 3.58 -16.53 16.99
CA MET A 103 2.90 -16.93 15.76
C MET A 103 3.93 -17.38 14.72
N ARG A 104 3.49 -18.18 13.74
CA ARG A 104 4.33 -18.52 12.58
C ARG A 104 4.69 -17.22 11.85
N PRO A 105 5.97 -16.94 11.55
CA PRO A 105 6.41 -15.66 10.99
C PRO A 105 5.80 -15.38 9.61
N TRP A 106 5.42 -16.40 8.85
CA TRP A 106 4.78 -16.23 7.55
C TRP A 106 3.41 -15.53 7.66
N ALA A 107 2.66 -15.73 8.76
CA ALA A 107 1.31 -15.18 8.89
C ALA A 107 1.27 -13.64 8.92
N PRO A 108 2.05 -12.94 9.78
CA PRO A 108 2.12 -11.48 9.74
C PRO A 108 2.76 -10.95 8.45
N LEU A 109 3.68 -11.69 7.81
CA LEU A 109 4.26 -11.29 6.52
C LEU A 109 3.25 -11.36 5.37
N MET A 110 2.43 -12.42 5.31
CA MET A 110 1.33 -12.52 4.33
C MET A 110 0.23 -11.49 4.60
N ALA A 111 -0.05 -11.21 5.88
CA ALA A 111 -0.97 -10.14 6.26
C ALA A 111 -0.47 -8.77 5.77
N LEU A 112 0.81 -8.45 6.01
CA LEU A 112 1.44 -7.24 5.50
C LEU A 112 1.38 -7.17 3.97
N GLY A 113 1.81 -8.24 3.28
CA GLY A 113 1.83 -8.29 1.82
C GLY A 113 0.45 -8.10 1.20
N SER A 114 -0.58 -8.77 1.74
CA SER A 114 -1.96 -8.63 1.24
C SER A 114 -2.53 -7.24 1.49
N ALA A 115 -2.34 -6.66 2.68
CA ALA A 115 -2.79 -5.31 2.99
C ALA A 115 -2.10 -4.27 2.09
N THR A 116 -0.79 -4.37 1.91
CA THR A 116 -0.01 -3.49 1.03
C THR A 116 -0.48 -3.62 -0.42
N ALA A 117 -0.74 -4.83 -0.92
CA ALA A 117 -1.23 -5.05 -2.27
C ALA A 117 -2.61 -4.41 -2.50
N VAL A 118 -3.55 -4.60 -1.57
CA VAL A 118 -4.88 -3.97 -1.63
C VAL A 118 -4.74 -2.44 -1.68
N PHE A 119 -3.97 -1.86 -0.76
CA PHE A 119 -3.75 -0.41 -0.74
C PHE A 119 -3.08 0.08 -2.02
N ALA A 120 -2.10 -0.65 -2.55
CA ALA A 120 -1.41 -0.26 -3.78
C ALA A 120 -2.36 -0.22 -4.97
N VAL A 121 -3.20 -1.24 -5.13
CA VAL A 121 -4.19 -1.30 -6.20
C VAL A 121 -5.22 -0.18 -6.05
N CYS A 122 -5.78 0.01 -4.85
CA CYS A 122 -6.76 1.07 -4.61
C CYS A 122 -6.17 2.48 -4.80
N ASN A 123 -4.92 2.70 -4.36
CA ASN A 123 -4.26 3.98 -4.51
C ASN A 123 -3.95 4.29 -5.98
N LEU A 124 -3.46 3.31 -6.74
CA LEU A 124 -3.26 3.45 -8.19
C LEU A 124 -4.59 3.73 -8.90
N ALA A 125 -5.66 2.99 -8.57
CA ALA A 125 -6.99 3.24 -9.12
C ALA A 125 -7.48 4.67 -8.80
N ARG A 126 -7.21 5.18 -7.59
CA ARG A 126 -7.53 6.55 -7.19
C ARG A 126 -6.75 7.57 -8.02
N ILE A 127 -5.42 7.44 -8.13
CA ILE A 127 -4.57 8.37 -8.90
C ILE A 127 -4.99 8.37 -10.37
N THR A 128 -5.12 7.19 -10.98
CA THR A 128 -5.58 7.02 -12.37
C THR A 128 -6.99 7.58 -12.57
N GLY A 129 -7.91 7.33 -11.64
CA GLY A 129 -9.29 7.83 -11.72
C GLY A 129 -9.36 9.36 -11.67
N LEU A 130 -8.60 10.00 -10.78
CA LEU A 130 -8.54 11.47 -10.71
C LEU A 130 -7.92 12.07 -11.97
N ALA A 131 -6.86 11.45 -12.49
CA ALA A 131 -6.24 11.86 -13.73
C ALA A 131 -7.16 11.67 -14.95
N LEU A 132 -7.96 10.59 -14.96
CA LEU A 132 -8.96 10.35 -15.98
C LEU A 132 -10.06 11.43 -15.93
N VAL A 133 -10.55 11.76 -14.74
CA VAL A 133 -11.53 12.84 -14.54
C VAL A 133 -10.97 14.15 -15.06
N CYS A 134 -9.75 14.50 -14.66
CA CYS A 134 -9.08 15.71 -15.12
C CYS A 134 -8.88 15.72 -16.64
N SER A 135 -8.55 14.60 -17.26
CA SER A 135 -8.36 14.48 -18.71
C SER A 135 -9.67 14.56 -19.52
N ARG A 136 -10.83 14.42 -18.87
CA ARG A 136 -12.14 14.46 -19.54
C ARG A 136 -12.87 15.77 -19.30
N TRP A 137 -12.76 16.32 -18.11
CA TRP A 137 -13.57 17.45 -17.66
C TRP A 137 -12.75 18.63 -17.16
N GLY A 138 -11.42 18.60 -17.30
CA GLY A 138 -10.55 19.68 -16.80
C GLY A 138 -10.46 19.71 -15.27
N PHE A 139 -10.00 20.84 -14.73
CA PHE A 139 -9.78 21.05 -13.29
C PHE A 139 -11.00 21.62 -12.54
N ASP A 140 -12.11 21.82 -13.25
CA ASP A 140 -13.29 22.48 -12.70
C ASP A 140 -14.06 21.60 -11.70
N GLY A 141 -15.28 21.99 -11.34
CA GLY A 141 -16.14 21.34 -10.33
C GLY A 141 -16.13 19.79 -10.30
N PRO A 142 -16.13 19.07 -11.44
CA PRO A 142 -16.03 17.60 -11.45
C PRO A 142 -14.74 17.06 -10.81
N PHE A 143 -13.59 17.70 -11.04
CA PHE A 143 -12.32 17.30 -10.44
C PHE A 143 -12.34 17.49 -8.92
N HIS A 144 -12.79 18.65 -8.44
CA HIS A 144 -12.89 18.91 -7.01
C HIS A 144 -13.84 17.93 -6.29
N THR A 145 -14.97 17.63 -6.91
CA THR A 145 -15.95 16.67 -6.36
C THR A 145 -15.35 15.27 -6.30
N ALA A 146 -14.71 14.82 -7.39
CA ALA A 146 -14.04 13.52 -7.43
C ALA A 146 -12.88 13.45 -6.42
N HIS A 147 -12.09 14.51 -6.30
CA HIS A 147 -10.95 14.55 -5.38
C HIS A 147 -11.39 14.52 -3.92
N ALA A 148 -12.35 15.35 -3.54
CA ALA A 148 -12.82 15.47 -2.16
C ALA A 148 -13.62 14.24 -1.72
N TRP A 149 -14.61 13.82 -2.52
CA TRP A 149 -15.55 12.78 -2.10
C TRP A 149 -15.10 11.40 -2.54
N ALA A 150 -14.94 11.18 -3.85
CA ALA A 150 -14.61 9.86 -4.37
C ALA A 150 -13.21 9.41 -3.88
N GLY A 151 -12.24 10.32 -3.84
CA GLY A 151 -10.92 10.05 -3.29
C GLY A 151 -10.97 9.60 -1.82
N THR A 152 -11.77 10.27 -1.00
CA THR A 152 -11.93 9.93 0.42
C THR A 152 -12.63 8.59 0.60
N PHE A 153 -13.75 8.35 -0.09
CA PHE A 153 -14.48 7.09 -0.01
C PHE A 153 -13.63 5.89 -0.46
N VAL A 154 -12.90 6.03 -1.57
CA VAL A 154 -11.98 4.99 -2.05
C VAL A 154 -10.90 4.69 -1.02
N THR A 155 -10.37 5.72 -0.37
CA THR A 155 -9.33 5.56 0.66
C THR A 155 -9.88 4.84 1.90
N ILE A 156 -11.06 5.24 2.39
CA ILE A 156 -11.72 4.58 3.53
C ILE A 156 -12.02 3.12 3.21
N ALA A 157 -12.57 2.84 2.02
CA ALA A 157 -12.86 1.48 1.58
C ALA A 157 -11.56 0.66 1.47
N ALA A 158 -10.49 1.22 0.90
CA ALA A 158 -9.19 0.58 0.81
C ALA A 158 -8.63 0.24 2.20
N CYS A 159 -8.72 1.17 3.15
CA CYS A 159 -8.35 0.93 4.55
C CYS A 159 -9.14 -0.24 5.14
N ALA A 160 -10.48 -0.25 4.99
CA ALA A 160 -11.33 -1.30 5.53
C ALA A 160 -10.99 -2.67 4.93
N VAL A 161 -10.82 -2.76 3.60
CA VAL A 161 -10.47 -4.01 2.91
C VAL A 161 -9.07 -4.48 3.28
N ALA A 162 -8.09 -3.57 3.38
CA ALA A 162 -6.73 -3.91 3.76
C ALA A 162 -6.66 -4.42 5.22
N VAL A 163 -7.37 -3.78 6.14
CA VAL A 163 -7.49 -4.26 7.53
C VAL A 163 -8.18 -5.61 7.57
N ALA A 164 -9.27 -5.81 6.81
CA ALA A 164 -9.96 -7.09 6.73
C ALA A 164 -9.03 -8.19 6.18
N ALA A 165 -8.29 -7.92 5.11
CA ALA A 165 -7.30 -8.83 4.53
C ALA A 165 -6.19 -9.17 5.54
N TYR A 166 -5.66 -8.16 6.23
CA TYR A 166 -4.64 -8.32 7.27
C TYR A 166 -5.12 -9.25 8.39
N LEU A 167 -6.31 -8.97 8.95
CA LEU A 167 -6.89 -9.76 10.03
C LEU A 167 -7.26 -11.18 9.58
N HIS A 168 -7.71 -11.35 8.34
CA HIS A 168 -8.02 -12.65 7.74
C HIS A 168 -6.77 -13.53 7.59
N CYS A 169 -5.65 -12.95 7.13
CA CYS A 169 -4.37 -13.66 7.07
C CYS A 169 -3.90 -14.08 8.47
N LEU A 170 -4.05 -13.20 9.47
CA LEU A 170 -3.68 -13.51 10.85
C LEU A 170 -4.56 -14.59 11.49
N SER A 171 -5.87 -14.59 11.22
CA SER A 171 -6.80 -15.59 11.77
C SER A 171 -6.49 -16.99 11.26
N ARG A 172 -6.09 -17.12 9.99
CA ARG A 172 -5.65 -18.40 9.38
C ARG A 172 -4.30 -18.89 9.90
N GLY A 173 -3.43 -17.97 10.34
CA GLY A 173 -2.09 -18.28 10.87
C GLY A 173 -2.04 -18.85 12.30
N ARG A 174 -3.17 -18.91 13.02
CA ARG A 174 -3.22 -19.29 14.46
C ARG A 174 -3.01 -20.78 14.78
N ARG A 175 -2.83 -21.68 13.79
CA ARG A 175 -2.69 -23.14 14.02
C ARG A 175 -1.25 -23.57 14.36
N LEU A 176 -0.73 -23.12 15.49
CA LEU A 176 0.34 -23.83 16.21
C LEU A 176 -0.13 -24.13 17.63
N THR A 177 -1.26 -24.82 17.76
CA THR A 177 -1.51 -25.56 18.99
C THR A 177 -0.63 -26.82 18.89
N PRO A 178 0.30 -27.06 19.84
CA PRO A 178 0.91 -28.37 19.95
C PRO A 178 -0.25 -29.34 20.12
N ARG A 179 -0.48 -30.23 19.14
CA ARG A 179 -1.27 -31.43 19.41
C ARG A 179 -0.46 -32.15 20.48
N GLY A 180 -0.89 -32.00 21.74
CA GLY A 180 -0.45 -32.87 22.81
C GLY A 180 -0.76 -34.27 22.36
N THR A 181 0.26 -34.97 21.88
CA THR A 181 0.22 -36.41 21.70
C THR A 181 0.23 -37.01 23.09
N ASN A 182 -0.92 -36.95 23.77
CA ASN A 182 -1.28 -37.97 24.73
C ASN A 182 -1.52 -39.23 23.91
N ARG A 183 -0.43 -39.92 23.55
CA ARG A 183 -0.52 -41.35 23.26
C ARG A 183 -0.49 -42.03 24.63
N PRO A 184 -1.56 -42.73 25.02
CA PRO A 184 -1.56 -43.57 26.22
C PRO A 184 -0.52 -44.69 26.10
#